data_AF-A0A1I2RA40-F1
#
_entry.id   AF-A0A1I2RA40-F1
#
_cell.length_a   1.000
_cell.length_b   1.000
_cell.length_c   1.000
_cell.angle_alpha   90.00
_cell.angle_beta   90.00
_cell.angle_gamma   90.00
#
_symmetry.space_group_name_H-M   'P 1'
#
loop_
_entity.id
_entity.type
_entity.pdbx_description
1 polymer ?
#
loop_
_entity_poly.entity_id
_entity_poly.type
_entity_poly.pdbx_seq_one_letter_code
_entity_poly.pdbx_strand_id
1 'polypeptide(L)'
;MRIPFLALAATAALTLGLAPVDGSDARPSTVSTVCADPAQPGAFRLADDDNALARRSLKFAPKVMPDALTVLATQAVSGACAPALKAVVSDNMLFADGRIIGGDAVRGTVALRSGVSFAGSMLAASDPHPQGGPGRFVMAYRVGYRRIDGQLITNYVGLWRTSSESQVRYFSTKSGGGFTTPRPLLTSSVPLRSVTYFPAPDTPSGTIKLVQAGSGTTRVIVLRWSHPGIFG
;
A
#
# COMPACT_ATOMS: atom_id res chain seq x y z
N MET A 1 -51.04 -63.65 0.25
CA MET A 1 -52.30 -62.92 0.47
C MET A 1 -51.99 -61.43 0.45
N ARG A 2 -52.57 -60.72 -0.52
CA ARG A 2 -52.71 -59.25 -0.73
C ARG A 2 -51.57 -58.30 -0.34
N ILE A 3 -50.98 -57.73 -1.40
CA ILE A 3 -50.26 -56.45 -1.50
C ILE A 3 -51.22 -55.29 -1.15
N PRO A 4 -50.72 -54.18 -0.60
CA PRO A 4 -51.14 -52.89 -1.15
C PRO A 4 -49.98 -51.95 -1.49
N PHE A 5 -50.23 -51.29 -2.61
CA PHE A 5 -49.53 -50.21 -3.28
C PHE A 5 -49.22 -49.00 -2.38
N LEU A 6 -48.03 -48.41 -2.55
CA LEU A 6 -47.79 -47.01 -2.22
C LEU A 6 -47.53 -46.22 -3.50
N ALA A 7 -48.35 -45.19 -3.70
CA ALA A 7 -48.34 -44.31 -4.86
C ALA A 7 -47.19 -43.29 -4.76
N LEU A 8 -46.46 -43.15 -5.88
CA LEU A 8 -45.47 -42.11 -6.10
C LEU A 8 -46.20 -40.82 -6.53
N ALA A 9 -46.06 -39.73 -5.79
CA ALA A 9 -46.49 -38.40 -6.23
C ALA A 9 -45.28 -37.65 -6.81
N ALA A 10 -45.26 -37.45 -8.12
CA ALA A 10 -44.26 -36.64 -8.80
C ALA A 10 -44.68 -35.16 -8.76
N THR A 11 -43.90 -34.32 -8.09
CA THR A 11 -44.07 -32.87 -8.09
C THR A 11 -43.24 -32.29 -9.24
N ALA A 12 -43.90 -31.79 -10.28
CA ALA A 12 -43.25 -31.06 -11.35
C ALA A 12 -42.94 -29.62 -10.89
N ALA A 13 -41.66 -29.27 -10.80
CA ALA A 13 -41.22 -27.90 -10.54
C ALA A 13 -41.18 -27.11 -11.85
N LEU A 14 -41.96 -26.02 -11.93
CA LEU A 14 -41.83 -25.02 -12.98
C LEU A 14 -40.54 -24.21 -12.77
N THR A 15 -39.56 -24.40 -13.65
CA THR A 15 -38.40 -23.50 -13.77
C THR A 15 -38.76 -22.33 -14.68
N LEU A 16 -38.99 -21.16 -14.09
CA LEU A 16 -39.02 -19.88 -14.80
C LEU A 16 -37.60 -19.54 -15.26
N GLY A 17 -37.36 -19.60 -16.58
CA GLY A 17 -36.11 -19.19 -17.20
C GLY A 17 -35.96 -17.66 -17.18
N LEU A 18 -35.09 -17.17 -16.30
CA LEU A 18 -34.54 -15.81 -16.40
C LEU A 18 -33.39 -15.85 -17.40
N ALA A 19 -33.54 -15.13 -18.52
CA ALA A 19 -32.46 -14.90 -19.46
C ALA A 19 -31.31 -14.15 -18.74
N PRO A 20 -30.04 -14.58 -18.90
CA PRO A 20 -28.93 -13.83 -18.36
C PRO A 20 -28.85 -12.49 -19.08
N VAL A 21 -28.96 -11.40 -18.31
CA VAL A 21 -28.61 -10.06 -18.79
C VAL A 21 -27.11 -10.08 -19.05
N ASP A 22 -26.71 -9.93 -20.31
CA ASP A 22 -25.32 -9.74 -20.73
C ASP A 22 -24.74 -8.52 -20.00
N GLY A 23 -24.06 -8.79 -18.89
CA GLY A 23 -23.27 -7.82 -18.17
C GLY A 23 -22.15 -7.36 -19.09
N SER A 24 -22.26 -6.13 -19.59
CA SER A 24 -21.21 -5.48 -20.36
C SER A 24 -19.90 -5.59 -19.60
N ASP A 25 -18.98 -6.39 -20.14
CA ASP A 25 -17.58 -6.51 -19.74
C ASP A 25 -16.92 -5.13 -19.89
N ALA A 26 -17.09 -4.29 -18.88
CA ALA A 26 -16.31 -3.08 -18.69
C ALA A 26 -14.88 -3.53 -18.38
N ARG A 27 -14.11 -3.85 -19.43
CA ARG A 27 -12.67 -4.09 -19.31
C ARG A 27 -12.08 -2.89 -18.58
N PRO A 28 -11.41 -3.09 -17.43
CA PRO A 28 -10.81 -1.98 -16.71
C PRO A 28 -9.82 -1.30 -17.64
N SER A 29 -10.06 -0.01 -17.93
CA SER A 29 -9.16 0.78 -18.76
C SER A 29 -7.76 0.69 -18.18
N THR A 30 -6.81 0.17 -18.95
CA THR A 30 -5.40 0.09 -18.57
C THR A 30 -4.88 1.51 -18.46
N VAL A 31 -4.87 2.04 -17.24
CA VAL A 31 -4.24 3.32 -16.93
C VAL A 31 -2.78 3.21 -17.35
N SER A 32 -2.40 3.95 -18.39
CA SER A 32 -1.01 4.00 -18.85
C SER A 32 -0.12 4.43 -17.69
N THR A 33 0.80 3.55 -17.31
CA THR A 33 1.84 3.81 -16.30
C THR A 33 3.07 4.47 -16.91
N VAL A 34 3.03 4.80 -18.21
CA VAL A 34 4.17 5.34 -18.95
C VAL A 34 4.22 6.85 -18.79
N CYS A 35 5.22 7.32 -18.06
CA CYS A 35 5.59 8.73 -17.97
C CYS A 35 6.80 8.96 -18.88
N ALA A 36 6.68 9.86 -19.87
CA ALA A 36 7.78 10.16 -20.79
C ALA A 36 8.97 10.81 -20.05
N ASP A 37 8.71 11.85 -19.27
CA ASP A 37 9.73 12.49 -18.44
C ASP A 37 9.14 13.17 -17.20
N PRO A 38 9.31 12.61 -15.98
CA PRO A 38 8.83 13.21 -14.75
C PRO A 38 9.65 14.45 -14.35
N ALA A 39 10.82 14.70 -14.97
CA ALA A 39 11.59 15.91 -14.70
C ALA A 39 11.08 17.14 -15.48
N GLN A 40 10.21 16.94 -16.48
CA GLN A 40 9.66 18.06 -17.24
C GLN A 40 8.72 18.92 -16.38
N PRO A 41 8.78 20.26 -16.52
CA PRO A 41 7.82 21.15 -15.87
C PRO A 41 6.37 20.75 -16.17
N GLY A 42 5.57 20.56 -15.11
CA GLY A 42 4.16 20.19 -15.25
C GLY A 42 3.88 18.71 -15.57
N ALA A 43 4.91 17.86 -15.68
CA ALA A 43 4.74 16.41 -15.83
C ALA A 43 3.87 15.81 -14.72
N PHE A 44 4.01 16.35 -13.50
CA PHE A 44 3.11 16.12 -12.40
C PHE A 44 2.98 17.39 -11.53
N ARG A 45 1.92 17.44 -10.70
CA ARG A 45 1.72 18.47 -9.68
C ARG A 45 1.22 17.84 -8.39
N LEU A 46 1.69 18.37 -7.25
CA LEU A 46 1.15 18.05 -5.94
C LEU A 46 0.20 19.18 -5.52
N ALA A 47 -1.00 18.83 -5.12
CA ALA A 47 -1.95 19.76 -4.50
C ALA A 47 -2.42 19.16 -3.18
N ASP A 48 -2.66 20.00 -2.19
CA ASP A 48 -3.29 19.53 -0.95
C ASP A 48 -4.67 18.95 -1.26
N ASP A 49 -5.00 17.87 -0.56
CA ASP A 49 -6.23 17.10 -0.77
C ASP A 49 -6.93 16.84 0.56
N ASP A 50 -8.21 16.51 0.50
CA ASP A 50 -9.05 16.32 1.68
C ASP A 50 -8.61 15.08 2.47
N ASN A 51 -8.10 15.32 3.68
CA ASN A 51 -7.74 14.29 4.65
C ASN A 51 -8.92 13.37 4.99
N ALA A 52 -10.18 13.80 4.86
CA ALA A 52 -11.33 12.99 5.17
C ALA A 52 -11.47 11.78 4.22
N LEU A 53 -11.10 11.91 2.94
CA LEU A 53 -11.07 10.78 2.01
C LEU A 53 -10.04 9.73 2.41
N ALA A 54 -8.82 10.19 2.75
CA ALA A 54 -7.78 9.31 3.26
C ALA A 54 -8.25 8.59 4.54
N ARG A 55 -8.80 9.33 5.51
CA ARG A 55 -9.32 8.78 6.77
C ARG A 55 -10.44 7.76 6.57
N ARG A 56 -11.32 7.95 5.59
CA ARG A 56 -12.38 6.97 5.26
C ARG A 56 -11.83 5.70 4.63
N SER A 57 -10.73 5.80 3.86
CA SER A 57 -10.10 4.64 3.22
C SER A 57 -9.21 3.83 4.16
N LEU A 58 -8.73 4.43 5.25
CA LEU A 58 -7.77 3.80 6.16
C LEU A 58 -8.44 3.32 7.46
N LYS A 59 -8.16 2.09 7.84
CA LYS A 59 -8.54 1.50 9.13
C LYS A 59 -7.30 1.08 9.89
N PHE A 60 -7.07 1.66 11.07
CA PHE A 60 -5.95 1.29 11.93
C PHE A 60 -6.22 -0.03 12.67
N ALA A 61 -5.16 -0.82 12.87
CA ALA A 61 -5.28 -2.08 13.59
C ALA A 61 -5.55 -1.83 15.09
N PRO A 62 -6.36 -2.66 15.78
CA PRO A 62 -6.75 -2.41 17.18
C PRO A 62 -5.59 -2.31 18.17
N LYS A 63 -4.44 -2.93 17.86
CA LYS A 63 -3.24 -2.93 18.72
C LYS A 63 -2.37 -1.67 18.53
N VAL A 64 -2.68 -0.81 17.56
CA VAL A 64 -2.01 0.48 17.37
C VAL A 64 -2.72 1.49 18.27
N MET A 65 -1.99 2.17 19.16
CA MET A 65 -2.59 3.20 20.01
C MET A 65 -3.20 4.32 19.15
N PRO A 66 -4.34 4.93 19.55
CA PRO A 66 -5.08 5.91 18.73
C PRO A 66 -4.23 7.07 18.18
N ASP A 67 -3.26 7.55 18.96
CA ASP A 67 -2.38 8.67 18.56
C ASP A 67 -1.03 8.23 18.00
N ALA A 68 -0.80 6.92 17.93
CA ALA A 68 0.47 6.40 17.43
C ALA A 68 0.57 6.63 15.93
N LEU A 69 -0.51 6.45 15.16
CA LEU A 69 -0.57 6.72 13.72
C LEU A 69 -1.72 7.68 13.40
N THR A 70 -1.38 8.86 12.88
CA THR A 70 -2.37 9.90 12.56
C THR A 70 -2.16 10.42 11.15
N VAL A 71 -3.26 10.62 10.40
CA VAL A 71 -3.16 11.28 9.08
C VAL A 71 -2.77 12.74 9.30
N LEU A 72 -1.57 13.09 8.84
CA LEU A 72 -1.00 14.44 8.94
C LEU A 72 -1.41 15.28 7.72
N ALA A 73 -1.20 14.73 6.52
CA ALA A 73 -1.47 15.42 5.27
C ALA A 73 -1.83 14.42 4.17
N THR A 74 -2.57 14.93 3.18
CA THR A 74 -2.92 14.21 1.97
C THR A 74 -2.66 15.11 0.79
N GLN A 75 -1.99 14.60 -0.23
CA GLN A 75 -1.71 15.34 -1.46
C GLN A 75 -2.22 14.56 -2.67
N ALA A 76 -3.00 15.21 -3.51
CA ALA A 76 -3.36 14.71 -4.82
C ALA A 76 -2.20 14.92 -5.79
N VAL A 77 -1.85 13.88 -6.52
CA VAL A 77 -0.87 13.90 -7.60
C VAL A 77 -1.63 13.89 -8.92
N SER A 78 -1.46 14.96 -9.69
CA SER A 78 -2.09 15.13 -11.01
C SER A 78 -1.03 15.29 -12.09
N GLY A 79 -1.44 15.24 -13.36
CA GLY A 79 -0.55 15.30 -14.52
C GLY A 79 -0.28 13.93 -15.15
N ALA A 80 0.34 13.95 -16.33
CA ALA A 80 0.57 12.74 -17.14
C ALA A 80 1.43 11.70 -16.43
N CYS A 81 2.33 12.13 -15.53
CA CYS A 81 3.22 11.25 -14.79
C CYS A 81 2.68 10.82 -13.41
N ALA A 82 1.52 11.30 -12.99
CA ALA A 82 0.92 10.90 -11.71
C ALA A 82 0.74 9.37 -11.58
N PRO A 83 0.25 8.63 -12.61
CA PRO A 83 0.14 7.18 -12.54
C PRO A 83 1.47 6.44 -12.43
N ALA A 84 2.59 7.07 -12.80
CA ALA A 84 3.93 6.49 -12.73
C ALA A 84 4.59 6.67 -11.35
N LEU A 85 4.03 7.49 -10.45
CA LEU A 85 4.56 7.65 -9.10
C LEU A 85 4.45 6.31 -8.34
N LYS A 86 5.61 5.80 -7.93
CA LYS A 86 5.77 4.51 -7.26
C LYS A 86 5.89 4.66 -5.76
N ALA A 87 6.74 5.58 -5.27
CA ALA A 87 6.97 5.79 -3.84
C ALA A 87 7.41 7.23 -3.52
N VAL A 88 7.29 7.63 -2.26
CA VAL A 88 7.78 8.93 -1.75
C VAL A 88 8.53 8.71 -0.44
N VAL A 89 9.77 9.19 -0.30
CA VAL A 89 10.53 9.18 0.97
C VAL A 89 11.11 10.56 1.19
N SER A 90 10.84 11.16 2.36
CA SER A 90 11.17 12.58 2.59
C SER A 90 10.63 13.39 1.39
N ASP A 91 11.45 14.21 0.74
CA ASP A 91 11.04 15.06 -0.39
C ASP A 91 11.40 14.45 -1.75
N ASN A 92 11.69 13.14 -1.78
CA ASN A 92 12.05 12.41 -2.99
C ASN A 92 10.90 11.51 -3.46
N MET A 93 10.58 11.61 -4.73
CA MET A 93 9.56 10.83 -5.44
C MET A 93 10.24 9.84 -6.38
N LEU A 94 9.96 8.56 -6.21
CA LEU A 94 10.41 7.47 -7.09
C LEU A 94 9.33 7.16 -8.12
N PHE A 95 9.70 7.17 -9.39
CA PHE A 95 8.82 6.82 -10.50
C PHE A 95 9.03 5.38 -10.97
N ALA A 96 8.10 4.86 -11.78
CA ALA A 96 8.08 3.49 -12.25
C ALA A 96 9.32 3.10 -13.09
N ASP A 97 9.92 4.07 -13.77
CA ASP A 97 11.16 3.94 -14.55
C ASP A 97 12.44 3.99 -13.70
N GLY A 98 12.31 4.15 -12.38
CA GLY A 98 13.42 4.23 -11.44
C GLY A 98 14.01 5.63 -11.26
N ARG A 99 13.55 6.65 -12.01
CA ARG A 99 13.98 8.02 -11.81
C ARG A 99 13.49 8.56 -10.47
N ILE A 100 14.31 9.39 -9.86
CA ILE A 100 14.04 10.01 -8.57
C ILE A 100 14.02 11.51 -8.76
N ILE A 101 12.85 12.10 -8.51
CA ILE A 101 12.66 13.55 -8.54
C ILE A 101 12.60 14.03 -7.10
N GLY A 102 13.49 14.93 -6.74
CA GLY A 102 13.50 15.58 -5.44
C GLY A 102 13.04 17.02 -5.55
N GLY A 103 12.44 17.52 -4.48
CA GLY A 103 12.14 18.94 -4.33
C GLY A 103 10.70 19.21 -3.95
N ASP A 104 10.41 20.49 -3.76
CA ASP A 104 9.09 20.98 -3.40
C ASP A 104 8.27 21.20 -4.67
N ALA A 105 7.43 20.20 -5.00
CA ALA A 105 6.52 20.29 -6.14
C ALA A 105 5.43 21.35 -5.95
N VAL A 106 5.17 21.82 -4.71
CA VAL A 106 4.26 22.94 -4.43
C VAL A 106 4.93 24.26 -4.82
N ARG A 107 6.23 24.41 -4.56
CA ARG A 107 7.03 25.56 -5.03
C ARG A 107 7.48 25.45 -6.48
N GLY A 108 7.11 24.38 -7.18
CA GLY A 108 7.49 24.16 -8.58
C GLY A 108 8.97 23.86 -8.81
N THR A 109 9.75 23.66 -7.75
CA THR A 109 11.15 23.27 -7.85
C THR A 109 11.25 21.76 -7.84
N VAL A 110 11.28 21.16 -9.03
CA VAL A 110 11.53 19.72 -9.20
C VAL A 110 12.88 19.54 -9.89
N ALA A 111 13.74 18.70 -9.31
CA ALA A 111 15.03 18.39 -9.89
C ALA A 111 15.26 16.88 -9.86
N LEU A 112 15.83 16.36 -10.95
CA LEU A 112 16.35 15.00 -10.96
C LEU A 112 17.44 14.88 -9.89
N ARG A 113 17.31 13.88 -9.02
CA ARG A 113 18.31 13.58 -8.00
C ARG A 113 19.18 12.42 -8.47
N SER A 114 20.45 12.70 -8.70
CA SER A 114 21.48 11.66 -8.86
C SER A 114 22.00 11.21 -7.49
N GLY A 115 22.46 9.97 -7.38
CA GLY A 115 23.09 9.42 -6.16
C GLY A 115 22.15 9.05 -5.01
N VAL A 116 20.88 9.42 -5.06
CA VAL A 116 19.86 8.90 -4.12
C VAL A 116 19.44 7.51 -4.59
N SER A 117 19.43 6.53 -3.69
CA SER A 117 18.95 5.18 -4.00
C SER A 117 17.96 4.72 -2.94
N PHE A 118 16.83 4.17 -3.40
CA PHE A 118 15.85 3.51 -2.55
C PHE A 118 16.13 2.01 -2.41
N ALA A 119 16.96 1.43 -3.30
CA ALA A 119 17.14 -0.02 -3.41
C ALA A 119 17.65 -0.63 -2.10
N GLY A 120 18.61 0.02 -1.43
CA GLY A 120 19.15 -0.46 -0.16
C GLY A 120 18.15 -0.43 1.01
N SER A 121 17.01 0.25 0.88
CA SER A 121 15.99 0.37 1.91
C SER A 121 14.69 -0.36 1.57
N MET A 122 14.59 -1.00 0.39
CA MET A 122 13.37 -1.67 -0.06
C MET A 122 13.60 -3.17 -0.24
N LEU A 123 12.63 -3.97 0.22
CA LEU A 123 12.46 -5.35 -0.20
C LEU A 123 11.38 -5.40 -1.28
N ALA A 124 11.71 -5.91 -2.45
CA ALA A 124 10.79 -6.15 -3.55
C ALA A 124 10.02 -7.47 -3.35
N ALA A 125 8.95 -7.66 -4.12
CA ALA A 125 8.15 -8.89 -4.08
C ALA A 125 8.96 -10.17 -4.39
N SER A 126 10.04 -10.05 -5.15
CA SER A 126 10.96 -11.14 -5.51
C SER A 126 11.94 -11.53 -4.40
N ASP A 127 12.14 -10.65 -3.41
CA ASP A 127 13.10 -10.90 -2.33
C ASP A 127 12.49 -11.85 -1.29
N PRO A 128 13.29 -12.56 -0.48
CA PRO A 128 12.78 -13.32 0.65
C PRO A 128 11.95 -12.44 1.59
N HIS A 129 10.75 -12.91 1.94
CA HIS A 129 9.79 -12.16 2.77
C HIS A 129 8.90 -13.12 3.58
N PRO A 130 8.25 -12.65 4.66
CA PRO A 130 7.37 -13.51 5.46
C PRO A 130 6.13 -13.96 4.67
N GLN A 131 5.86 -15.26 4.67
CA GLN A 131 4.71 -15.89 4.00
C GLN A 131 3.38 -15.74 4.78
N GLY A 132 3.41 -15.19 6.00
CA GLY A 132 2.25 -15.10 6.92
C GLY A 132 1.38 -13.84 6.79
N GLY A 133 1.44 -13.13 5.65
CA GLY A 133 0.54 -12.01 5.36
C GLY A 133 -0.75 -12.46 4.65
N PRO A 134 -1.87 -11.74 4.79
CA PRO A 134 -3.10 -12.01 4.05
C PRO A 134 -2.90 -11.49 2.63
N GLY A 135 -2.65 -12.43 1.73
CA GLY A 135 -2.48 -12.17 0.32
C GLY A 135 -1.03 -11.95 -0.09
N ARG A 136 -0.87 -11.31 -1.24
CA ARG A 136 0.42 -11.22 -1.94
C ARG A 136 1.27 -10.11 -1.35
N PHE A 137 2.53 -10.42 -1.01
CA PHE A 137 3.52 -9.41 -0.67
C PHE A 137 3.82 -8.50 -1.88
N VAL A 138 3.87 -7.20 -1.64
CA VAL A 138 4.12 -6.19 -2.69
C VAL A 138 5.51 -5.60 -2.55
N MET A 139 5.81 -5.10 -1.35
CA MET A 139 7.11 -4.53 -1.00
C MET A 139 7.24 -4.40 0.51
N ALA A 140 8.45 -4.14 1.00
CA ALA A 140 8.65 -3.56 2.32
C ALA A 140 9.71 -2.46 2.29
N TYR A 141 9.63 -1.55 3.26
CA TYR A 141 10.59 -0.49 3.47
C TYR A 141 11.26 -0.67 4.83
N ARG A 142 12.59 -0.55 4.87
CA ARG A 142 13.39 -0.68 6.08
C ARG A 142 13.08 0.50 7.00
N VAL A 143 12.69 0.18 8.23
CA VAL A 143 12.49 1.13 9.32
C VAL A 143 13.85 1.47 9.94
N GLY A 144 14.61 0.46 10.32
CA GLY A 144 15.93 0.64 10.94
C GLY A 144 16.53 -0.66 11.42
N TYR A 145 17.57 -0.55 12.24
CA TYR A 145 18.31 -1.67 12.80
C TYR A 145 18.33 -1.59 14.32
N ARG A 146 18.39 -2.74 14.98
CA ARG A 146 18.73 -2.84 16.40
C ARG A 146 19.55 -4.09 16.66
N ARG A 147 20.29 -4.11 17.76
CA ARG A 147 20.99 -5.31 18.23
C ARG A 147 20.28 -5.87 19.45
N ILE A 148 20.03 -7.17 19.45
CA ILE A 148 19.49 -7.93 20.59
C ILE A 148 20.38 -9.14 20.75
N ASP A 149 20.99 -9.32 21.92
CA ASP A 149 21.88 -10.44 22.23
C ASP A 149 22.97 -10.67 21.15
N GLY A 150 23.55 -9.56 20.65
CA GLY A 150 24.58 -9.58 19.60
C GLY A 150 24.06 -9.81 18.17
N GLN A 151 22.78 -10.13 17.97
CA GLN A 151 22.19 -10.34 16.64
C GLN A 151 21.69 -9.02 16.04
N LEU A 152 21.96 -8.79 14.75
CA LEU A 152 21.40 -7.66 14.01
C LEU A 152 19.95 -7.98 13.63
N ILE A 153 19.04 -7.15 14.10
CA ILE A 153 17.62 -7.20 13.77
C ILE A 153 17.32 -6.04 12.83
N THR A 154 16.80 -6.34 11.64
CA THR A 154 16.33 -5.33 10.71
C THR A 154 14.81 -5.27 10.76
N ASN A 155 14.27 -4.08 10.97
CA ASN A 155 12.85 -3.82 11.08
C ASN A 155 12.30 -3.28 9.76
N TYR A 156 11.09 -3.68 9.41
CA TYR A 156 10.45 -3.33 8.15
C TYR A 156 8.98 -2.96 8.35
N VAL A 157 8.51 -2.05 7.50
CA VAL A 157 7.08 -1.89 7.22
C VAL A 157 6.80 -2.44 5.82
N GLY A 158 6.00 -3.49 5.75
CA GLY A 158 5.62 -4.17 4.53
C GLY A 158 4.20 -3.86 4.08
N LEU A 159 3.96 -4.06 2.79
CA LEU A 159 2.69 -3.91 2.11
C LEU A 159 2.28 -5.26 1.51
N TRP A 160 1.10 -5.73 1.88
CA TRP A 160 0.42 -6.88 1.30
C TRP A 160 -0.83 -6.42 0.57
N ARG A 161 -1.25 -7.21 -0.42
CA ARG A 161 -2.45 -6.96 -1.19
C ARG A 161 -3.32 -8.20 -1.29
N THR A 162 -4.59 -8.04 -0.95
CA THR A 162 -5.64 -9.01 -1.23
C THR A 162 -6.41 -8.60 -2.49
N SER A 163 -7.47 -9.31 -2.84
CA SER A 163 -8.35 -8.91 -3.94
C SER A 163 -9.09 -7.59 -3.69
N SER A 164 -9.33 -7.22 -2.43
CA SER A 164 -10.18 -6.09 -2.05
C SER A 164 -9.46 -4.97 -1.31
N GLU A 165 -8.31 -5.22 -0.71
CA GLU A 165 -7.65 -4.26 0.18
C GLU A 165 -6.12 -4.35 0.14
N SER A 166 -5.49 -3.30 0.66
CA SER A 166 -4.05 -3.24 0.90
C SER A 166 -3.79 -3.21 2.40
N GLN A 167 -2.88 -4.05 2.89
CA GLN A 167 -2.55 -4.13 4.30
C GLN A 167 -1.10 -3.74 4.55
N VAL A 168 -0.90 -2.83 5.49
CA VAL A 168 0.42 -2.40 5.95
C VAL A 168 0.71 -3.09 7.27
N ARG A 169 1.89 -3.72 7.35
CA ARG A 169 2.28 -4.54 8.50
C ARG A 169 3.73 -4.30 8.89
N TYR A 170 4.04 -4.51 10.16
CA TYR A 170 5.39 -4.46 10.69
C TYR A 170 5.96 -5.86 10.85
N PHE A 171 7.23 -6.06 10.51
CA PHE A 171 7.95 -7.30 10.79
C PHE A 171 9.45 -7.03 10.94
N SER A 172 10.17 -8.01 11.48
CA SER A 172 11.61 -7.99 11.62
C SER A 172 12.26 -9.23 11.00
N THR A 173 13.53 -9.11 10.64
CA THR A 173 14.40 -10.25 10.27
C THR A 173 15.63 -10.27 11.17
N LYS A 174 16.26 -11.44 11.32
CA LYS A 174 17.47 -11.65 12.10
C LYS A 174 18.67 -11.96 11.19
N SER A 175 19.88 -11.58 11.62
CA SER A 175 21.13 -12.04 11.00
C SER A 175 21.23 -13.56 11.13
N GLY A 176 21.07 -14.29 10.02
CA GLY A 176 20.94 -15.75 9.98
C GLY A 176 19.67 -16.24 9.26
N GLY A 177 18.76 -15.31 8.92
CA GLY A 177 17.53 -15.61 8.19
C GLY A 177 16.31 -15.71 9.11
N GLY A 178 15.15 -15.84 8.49
CA GLY A 178 13.86 -15.89 9.17
C GLY A 178 13.23 -14.51 9.38
N PHE A 179 11.91 -14.54 9.47
CA PHE A 179 11.07 -13.36 9.67
C PHE A 179 10.18 -13.56 10.88
N THR A 180 9.95 -12.50 11.65
CA THR A 180 8.88 -12.51 12.66
C THR A 180 7.52 -12.57 11.98
N THR A 181 6.50 -13.04 12.69
CA THR A 181 5.11 -12.94 12.23
C THR A 181 4.74 -11.47 11.98
N PRO A 182 4.25 -11.10 10.78
CA PRO A 182 3.87 -9.72 10.50
C PRO A 182 2.71 -9.22 11.38
N ARG A 183 2.94 -8.11 12.09
CA ARG A 183 1.93 -7.45 12.92
C ARG A 183 1.15 -6.41 12.10
N PRO A 184 -0.20 -6.41 12.10
CA PRO A 184 -0.98 -5.43 11.36
C PRO A 184 -0.79 -4.02 11.93
N LEU A 185 -0.63 -3.03 11.05
CA LEU A 185 -0.60 -1.61 11.41
C LEU A 185 -1.86 -0.89 10.92
N LEU A 186 -2.17 -1.03 9.64
CA LEU A 186 -3.38 -0.47 9.04
C LEU A 186 -3.81 -1.26 7.80
N THR A 187 -5.05 -1.04 7.40
CA THR A 187 -5.65 -1.53 6.17
C THR A 187 -6.17 -0.34 5.36
N SER A 188 -6.05 -0.41 4.04
CA SER A 188 -6.60 0.53 3.08
C SER A 188 -7.58 -0.18 2.16
N SER A 189 -8.82 0.33 2.08
CA SER A 189 -9.83 -0.16 1.14
C SER A 189 -9.56 0.25 -0.32
N VAL A 190 -8.56 1.12 -0.53
CA VAL A 190 -8.09 1.52 -1.86
C VAL A 190 -6.67 1.00 -2.07
N PRO A 191 -6.31 0.54 -3.27
CA PRO A 191 -4.98 -0.01 -3.54
C PRO A 191 -3.85 0.95 -3.18
N LEU A 192 -2.90 0.49 -2.36
CA LEU A 192 -1.65 1.19 -2.09
C LEU A 192 -0.57 0.66 -3.02
N ARG A 193 0.22 1.53 -3.66
CA ARG A 193 1.40 1.19 -4.46
C ARG A 193 2.65 0.98 -3.62
N SER A 194 2.81 1.80 -2.59
CA SER A 194 3.97 1.73 -1.70
C SER A 194 3.64 2.12 -0.27
N VAL A 195 4.53 1.69 0.62
CA VAL A 195 4.68 2.20 1.98
C VAL A 195 6.15 2.54 2.20
N THR A 196 6.42 3.69 2.80
CA THR A 196 7.77 4.14 3.12
C THR A 196 7.80 4.77 4.51
N TYR A 197 8.99 4.90 5.08
CA TYR A 197 9.18 5.33 6.46
C TYR A 197 10.35 6.32 6.57
N PHE A 198 10.18 7.40 7.35
CA PHE A 198 11.20 8.41 7.58
C PHE A 198 10.89 9.28 8.83
N PRO A 199 11.85 9.68 9.68
CA PRO A 199 13.26 9.28 9.72
C PRO A 199 13.42 7.95 10.50
N ALA A 200 14.65 7.58 10.88
CA ALA A 200 14.95 6.37 11.62
C ALA A 200 14.19 6.26 12.98
N PRO A 201 14.00 5.04 13.53
CA PRO A 201 13.17 4.78 14.72
C PRO A 201 13.72 5.29 16.05
N ASP A 202 14.93 5.85 16.06
CA ASP A 202 15.54 6.50 17.22
C ASP A 202 14.96 7.89 17.51
N THR A 203 14.13 8.43 16.61
CA THR A 203 13.36 9.64 16.87
C THR A 203 12.05 9.36 17.62
N PRO A 204 11.55 10.29 18.45
CA PRO A 204 10.27 10.08 19.16
C PRO A 204 9.07 10.08 18.20
N SER A 205 9.25 10.57 16.98
CA SER A 205 8.21 10.65 15.97
C SER A 205 8.79 10.73 14.56
N GLY A 206 7.93 10.53 13.56
CA GLY A 206 8.28 10.67 12.16
C GLY A 206 7.08 10.51 11.25
N THR A 207 7.31 10.06 10.03
CA THR A 207 6.30 9.85 9.00
C THR A 207 6.35 8.46 8.37
N ILE A 208 5.17 7.93 8.07
CA ILE A 208 4.96 6.86 7.10
C ILE A 208 4.27 7.51 5.90
N LYS A 209 4.81 7.34 4.69
CA LYS A 209 4.16 7.82 3.46
C LYS A 209 3.58 6.65 2.69
N LEU A 210 2.33 6.79 2.28
CA LEU A 210 1.61 5.84 1.45
C LEU A 210 1.36 6.46 0.08
N VAL A 211 1.61 5.72 -0.99
CA VAL A 211 1.14 6.10 -2.33
C VAL A 211 -0.08 5.26 -2.64
N GLN A 212 -1.23 5.90 -2.82
CA GLN A 212 -2.52 5.28 -3.09
C GLN A 212 -2.91 5.50 -4.55
N ALA A 213 -3.43 4.47 -5.20
CA ALA A 213 -3.94 4.51 -6.57
C ALA A 213 -5.46 4.39 -6.57
N GLY A 214 -6.15 5.51 -6.83
CA GLY A 214 -7.59 5.54 -7.05
C GLY A 214 -7.96 5.47 -8.54
N SER A 215 -9.26 5.50 -8.81
CA SER A 215 -9.85 5.59 -10.15
C SER A 215 -9.54 6.96 -10.78
N GLY A 216 -8.33 7.12 -11.32
CA GLY A 216 -7.89 8.33 -12.03
C GLY A 216 -6.98 9.27 -11.22
N THR A 217 -6.88 9.08 -9.90
CA THR A 217 -6.05 9.94 -9.04
C THR A 217 -5.00 9.13 -8.31
N THR A 218 -3.75 9.59 -8.36
CA THR A 218 -2.69 9.10 -7.45
C THR A 218 -2.64 10.03 -6.26
N ARG A 219 -2.54 9.49 -5.04
CA ARG A 219 -2.54 10.26 -3.80
C ARG A 219 -1.35 9.87 -2.94
N VAL A 220 -0.74 10.85 -2.29
CA VAL A 220 0.26 10.65 -1.25
C VAL A 220 -0.41 10.93 0.09
N ILE A 221 -0.45 9.93 0.97
CA ILE A 221 -0.91 10.10 2.35
C ILE A 221 0.31 10.12 3.26
N VAL A 222 0.44 11.15 4.06
CA VAL A 222 1.47 11.29 5.09
C VAL A 222 0.84 10.99 6.42
N LEU A 223 1.27 9.90 7.05
CA LEU A 223 0.91 9.55 8.41
C LEU A 223 2.03 9.98 9.33
N ARG A 224 1.72 10.71 10.41
CA ARG A 224 2.65 10.92 11.51
C ARG A 224 2.65 9.67 12.39
N TRP A 225 3.84 9.22 12.79
CA TRP A 225 4.01 8.17 13.79
C TRP A 225 4.62 8.71 15.09
N SER A 226 4.31 8.11 16.24
CA SER A 226 4.93 8.41 17.55
C SER A 226 5.31 7.13 18.33
N HIS A 227 6.44 7.16 19.05
CA HIS A 227 6.92 6.06 19.90
C HIS A 227 6.40 6.27 21.33
N PRO A 228 5.63 5.32 21.91
CA PRO A 228 6.03 3.91 22.02
C PRO A 228 5.08 2.85 21.42
N GLY A 229 3.98 3.24 20.75
CA GLY A 229 2.87 2.34 20.47
C GLY A 229 2.94 1.47 19.19
N ILE A 230 3.93 1.66 18.31
CA ILE A 230 3.91 1.03 16.96
C ILE A 230 4.90 -0.13 16.83
N PHE A 231 6.10 -0.02 17.44
CA PHE A 231 7.21 -0.95 17.24
C PHE A 231 7.65 -1.69 18.51
N GLY A 232 6.99 -1.42 19.65
CA GLY A 232 7.14 -2.20 20.89
C GLY A 232 6.65 -3.63 20.78
#